data_AF-A0A3M1G8D2-F1
#
_entry.id   AF-A0A3M1G8D2-F1
#
_cell.length_a   1.000
_cell.length_b   1.000
_cell.length_c   1.000
_cell.angle_alpha   90.00
_cell.angle_beta   90.00
_cell.angle_gamma   90.00
#
_symmetry.space_group_name_H-M   'P 1'
#
loop_
_entity.id
_entity.type
_entity.pdbx_description
1 polymer ?
#
loop_
_entity_poly.entity_id
_entity_poly.type
_entity_poly.pdbx_seq_one_letter_code
_entity_poly.pdbx_strand_id
1 'polypeptide(L)'
;MNSLSRIIEVILEGPLSEYAFGGPLSFEDKNTSDLEFLNRAFLFSLCSNENPSTQRALQVLERETNLKNGLLQFYRTAREFILREVKENAEELKKAERLNPSGSVEETQRMVHEILFPEANLRFDKDYTEKLREKRLVRIVKTNPTPIKDPCREVLFTSNALLTVPESLTEQYRTRLGPSLSEWVEKTITEEQLYWYDHPVEIGCPDEENEVLYGLKGLSEALLFERTLKRLPTSSGLSVALSASVTHKGLQCFVRQYLRHLVADKRLPGLEVFVLTEEDTSKLIDEVIGPAFYDLTGKDITAQMRQVFGVDGEYGRHYSFLKAIAAVWKVAINPHIKATFKIDLDQVFPQESLLNETGLTALQHLCTPLWGAEGIDSEGEYVKLGLLAGALVNQKDIERGLFTPDVVLPEGPPQADEVIFHSQVPQALSTIAEMLSRYIPETPIDGHNTCIQRVHVTGGTTGVLVDDL
;
A
#
# COMPACT_ATOMS: atom_id res chain seq x y z
N MET A 1 -29.22 8.76 -23.33
CA MET A 1 -28.90 8.49 -21.92
C MET A 1 -27.40 8.30 -21.83
N ASN A 2 -26.68 9.02 -20.97
CA ASN A 2 -25.25 8.74 -20.77
C ASN A 2 -25.15 7.37 -20.08
N SER A 3 -24.30 6.47 -20.59
CA SER A 3 -24.16 5.10 -20.10
C SER A 3 -23.84 5.04 -18.60
N LEU A 4 -23.05 5.99 -18.10
CA LEU A 4 -22.81 6.16 -16.66
C LEU A 4 -24.10 6.42 -15.88
N SER A 5 -24.96 7.33 -16.36
CA SER A 5 -26.19 7.70 -15.66
C SER A 5 -27.09 6.50 -15.45
N ARG A 6 -27.11 5.55 -16.39
CA ARG A 6 -27.87 4.32 -16.25
C ARG A 6 -27.34 3.42 -15.13
N ILE A 7 -26.03 3.32 -14.98
CA ILE A 7 -25.38 2.57 -13.89
C ILE A 7 -25.72 3.22 -12.54
N ILE A 8 -25.56 4.54 -12.44
CA ILE A 8 -25.84 5.26 -11.20
C ILE A 8 -27.33 5.13 -10.83
N GLU A 9 -28.26 5.26 -11.77
CA GLU A 9 -29.70 5.11 -11.51
C GLU A 9 -30.06 3.72 -10.97
N VAL A 10 -29.50 2.64 -11.52
CA VAL A 10 -29.79 1.28 -10.98
C VAL A 10 -29.19 1.04 -9.60
N ILE A 11 -28.14 1.78 -9.23
CA ILE A 11 -27.52 1.74 -7.91
C ILE A 11 -28.30 2.58 -6.90
N LEU A 12 -28.70 3.80 -7.26
CA LEU A 12 -29.37 4.73 -6.34
C LEU A 12 -30.86 4.40 -6.14
N GLU A 13 -31.56 4.09 -7.22
CA GLU A 13 -33.03 3.97 -7.24
C GLU A 13 -33.50 2.56 -7.63
N GLY A 14 -32.59 1.72 -8.13
CA GLY A 14 -32.91 0.40 -8.70
C GLY A 14 -32.70 -0.78 -7.74
N PRO A 15 -32.59 -2.00 -8.30
CA PRO A 15 -32.51 -3.25 -7.52
C PRO A 15 -31.32 -3.33 -6.56
N LEU A 16 -30.26 -2.56 -6.82
CA LEU A 16 -29.04 -2.56 -6.00
C LEU A 16 -29.11 -1.57 -4.83
N SER A 17 -30.10 -0.70 -4.79
CA SER A 17 -30.22 0.34 -3.75
C SER A 17 -30.37 -0.21 -2.33
N GLU A 18 -31.04 -1.36 -2.18
CA GLU A 18 -31.13 -2.08 -0.91
C GLU A 18 -29.75 -2.47 -0.37
N TYR A 19 -28.85 -2.90 -1.25
CA TYR A 19 -27.50 -3.36 -0.90
C TYR A 19 -26.52 -2.20 -0.75
N ALA A 20 -26.67 -1.16 -1.58
CA ALA A 20 -25.79 0.00 -1.55
C ALA A 20 -26.12 0.95 -0.38
N PHE A 21 -27.40 1.13 -0.04
CA PHE A 21 -27.86 2.17 0.89
C PHE A 21 -28.93 1.72 1.91
N GLY A 22 -29.33 0.45 1.92
CA GLY A 22 -30.44 -0.03 2.75
C GLY A 22 -31.82 0.40 2.23
N GLY A 23 -31.90 0.77 0.94
CA GLY A 23 -33.13 1.06 0.22
C GLY A 23 -32.96 2.12 -0.86
N PRO A 24 -34.00 2.41 -1.66
CA PRO A 24 -33.96 3.45 -2.68
C PRO A 24 -33.59 4.82 -2.08
N LEU A 25 -32.52 5.41 -2.58
CA LEU A 25 -32.05 6.69 -2.11
C LEU A 25 -32.94 7.80 -2.66
N SER A 26 -33.48 8.64 -1.78
CA SER A 26 -34.24 9.84 -2.16
C SER A 26 -33.38 11.09 -1.99
N PHE A 27 -33.51 12.02 -2.93
CA PHE A 27 -32.86 13.33 -2.82
C PHE A 27 -33.48 14.22 -1.71
N GLU A 28 -34.77 14.08 -1.39
CA GLU A 28 -35.51 15.00 -0.50
C GLU A 28 -35.58 14.59 0.98
N ASP A 29 -34.65 13.76 1.44
CA ASP A 29 -34.69 13.31 2.83
C ASP A 29 -34.33 14.46 3.79
N LYS A 30 -35.31 14.88 4.60
CA LYS A 30 -35.27 16.13 5.39
C LYS A 30 -34.46 16.01 6.69
N ASN A 31 -33.99 14.81 7.02
CA ASN A 31 -33.32 14.51 8.30
C ASN A 31 -31.82 14.20 8.14
N THR A 32 -31.18 14.64 7.06
CA THR A 32 -29.77 14.36 6.78
C THR A 32 -28.85 15.47 7.23
N SER A 33 -27.61 15.13 7.60
CA SER A 33 -26.57 16.15 7.84
C SER A 33 -26.24 16.95 6.57
N ASP A 34 -25.63 18.13 6.71
CA ASP A 34 -25.19 18.95 5.56
C ASP A 34 -24.24 18.17 4.63
N LEU A 35 -23.34 17.34 5.19
CA LEU A 35 -22.40 16.54 4.42
C LEU A 35 -23.09 15.40 3.68
N GLU A 36 -24.04 14.74 4.33
CA GLU A 36 -24.83 13.68 3.71
C GLU A 36 -25.70 14.24 2.57
N PHE A 37 -26.29 15.41 2.76
CA PHE A 37 -27.02 16.11 1.71
C PHE A 37 -26.12 16.45 0.51
N LEU A 38 -24.89 16.90 0.76
CA LEU A 38 -23.90 17.15 -0.29
C LEU A 38 -23.48 15.86 -1.01
N ASN A 39 -23.23 14.76 -0.29
CA ASN A 39 -22.93 13.45 -0.88
C ASN A 39 -24.08 12.99 -1.80
N ARG A 40 -25.33 13.12 -1.34
CA ARG A 40 -26.51 12.81 -2.17
C ARG A 40 -26.57 13.70 -3.41
N ALA A 41 -26.39 15.02 -3.27
CA ALA A 41 -26.34 15.94 -4.39
C ALA A 41 -25.23 15.57 -5.40
N PHE A 42 -24.06 15.17 -4.92
CA PHE A 42 -23.00 14.69 -5.79
C PHE A 42 -23.43 13.44 -6.59
N LEU A 43 -23.97 12.40 -5.94
CA LEU A 43 -24.42 11.18 -6.61
C LEU A 43 -25.53 11.45 -7.63
N PHE A 44 -26.55 12.23 -7.27
CA PHE A 44 -27.65 12.59 -8.18
C PHE A 44 -27.21 13.48 -9.34
N SER A 45 -26.11 14.24 -9.19
CA SER A 45 -25.55 15.06 -10.27
C SER A 45 -24.91 14.25 -11.41
N LEU A 46 -24.71 12.94 -11.19
CA LEU A 46 -24.19 11.97 -12.17
C LEU A 46 -25.31 11.22 -12.92
N CYS A 47 -26.55 11.31 -12.44
CA CYS A 47 -27.73 10.72 -13.09
C CYS A 47 -28.12 11.46 -14.39
N SER A 48 -29.11 10.93 -15.11
CA SER A 48 -29.58 11.53 -16.36
C SER A 48 -30.21 12.89 -16.11
N ASN A 49 -30.06 13.83 -17.05
CA ASN A 49 -30.79 15.11 -17.00
C ASN A 49 -32.32 14.95 -17.05
N GLU A 50 -32.81 13.77 -17.44
CA GLU A 50 -34.22 13.39 -17.39
C GLU A 50 -34.70 13.07 -15.95
N ASN A 51 -33.78 12.75 -15.03
CA ASN A 51 -34.11 12.56 -13.62
C ASN A 51 -34.39 13.93 -12.97
N PRO A 52 -35.58 14.16 -12.39
CA PRO A 52 -35.94 15.43 -11.77
C PRO A 52 -34.99 15.87 -10.64
N SER A 53 -34.40 14.90 -9.93
CA SER A 53 -33.45 15.14 -8.84
C SER A 53 -32.12 15.70 -9.33
N THR A 54 -31.70 15.40 -10.57
CA THR A 54 -30.41 15.82 -11.12
C THR A 54 -30.31 17.34 -11.25
N GLN A 55 -31.35 18.00 -11.76
CA GLN A 55 -31.32 19.47 -11.90
C GLN A 55 -31.20 20.17 -10.54
N ARG A 56 -31.86 19.61 -9.51
CA ARG A 56 -31.79 20.16 -8.17
C ARG A 56 -30.45 19.90 -7.51
N ALA A 57 -29.90 18.70 -7.70
CA ALA A 57 -28.55 18.34 -7.26
C ALA A 57 -27.50 19.27 -7.87
N LEU A 58 -27.57 19.55 -9.18
CA LEU A 58 -26.69 20.51 -9.85
C LEU A 58 -26.82 21.91 -9.25
N GLN A 59 -28.04 22.38 -8.99
CA GLN A 59 -28.23 23.68 -8.33
C GLN A 59 -27.62 23.74 -6.93
N VAL A 60 -27.67 22.64 -6.15
CA VAL A 60 -27.02 22.58 -4.84
C VAL A 60 -25.50 22.68 -4.99
N LEU A 61 -24.93 21.94 -5.96
CA LEU A 61 -23.50 21.98 -6.20
C LEU A 61 -23.05 23.32 -6.78
N GLU A 62 -23.86 24.01 -7.59
CA GLU A 62 -23.53 25.27 -8.27
C GLU A 62 -23.78 26.52 -7.41
N ARG A 63 -24.73 26.48 -6.47
CA ARG A 63 -25.00 27.62 -5.58
C ARG A 63 -23.86 27.82 -4.59
N GLU A 64 -23.44 29.07 -4.41
CA GLU A 64 -22.71 29.48 -3.21
C GLU A 64 -23.64 29.30 -2.02
N THR A 65 -23.32 28.35 -1.15
CA THR A 65 -24.02 28.15 0.12
C THR A 65 -23.07 28.54 1.26
N ASN A 66 -23.59 28.65 2.49
CA ASN A 66 -22.76 28.84 3.68
C ASN A 66 -21.87 27.61 4.02
N LEU A 67 -21.92 26.55 3.20
CA LEU A 67 -21.09 25.37 3.34
C LEU A 67 -19.65 25.72 2.95
N LYS A 68 -18.67 25.10 3.62
CA LYS A 68 -17.24 25.37 3.39
C LYS A 68 -16.92 25.31 1.89
N ASN A 69 -16.57 26.46 1.29
CA ASN A 69 -16.31 26.61 -0.15
C ASN A 69 -15.40 25.51 -0.74
N GLY A 70 -14.45 24.99 0.05
CA GLY A 70 -13.58 23.89 -0.36
C GLY A 70 -14.30 22.57 -0.67
N LEU A 71 -15.35 22.20 0.08
CA LEU A 71 -16.09 20.95 -0.14
C LEU A 71 -16.92 21.00 -1.43
N LEU A 72 -17.59 22.12 -1.68
CA LEU A 72 -18.33 22.31 -2.95
C LEU A 72 -17.37 22.27 -4.14
N GLN A 73 -16.21 22.92 -4.02
CA GLN A 73 -15.19 22.87 -5.06
C GLN A 73 -14.70 21.44 -5.30
N PHE A 74 -14.46 20.67 -4.23
CA PHE A 74 -14.10 19.26 -4.33
C PHE A 74 -15.12 18.44 -5.14
N TYR A 75 -16.41 18.49 -4.80
CA TYR A 75 -17.43 17.74 -5.55
C TYR A 75 -17.59 18.20 -6.99
N ARG A 76 -17.45 19.50 -7.28
CA ARG A 76 -17.46 20.04 -8.65
C ARG A 76 -16.30 19.45 -9.46
N THR A 77 -15.09 19.53 -8.93
CA THR A 77 -13.89 19.00 -9.58
C THR A 77 -13.97 17.48 -9.75
N ALA A 78 -14.42 16.74 -8.73
CA ALA A 78 -14.62 15.30 -8.81
C ALA A 78 -15.62 14.94 -9.92
N ARG A 79 -16.75 15.66 -9.99
CA ARG A 79 -17.76 15.46 -11.04
C ARG A 79 -17.19 15.71 -12.43
N GLU A 80 -16.45 16.80 -12.61
CA GLU A 80 -15.78 17.12 -13.89
C GLU A 80 -14.83 16.01 -14.33
N PHE A 81 -14.03 15.48 -13.40
CA PHE A 81 -13.11 14.37 -13.68
C PHE A 81 -13.84 13.09 -14.05
N ILE A 82 -14.86 12.70 -13.30
CA ILE A 82 -15.67 11.50 -13.60
C ILE A 82 -16.32 11.63 -14.98
N LEU A 83 -16.93 12.77 -15.30
CA LEU A 83 -17.58 12.97 -16.59
C LEU A 83 -16.60 12.99 -17.77
N ARG A 84 -15.38 13.49 -17.55
CA ARG A 84 -14.31 13.44 -18.54
C ARG A 84 -13.86 12.00 -18.78
N GLU A 85 -13.60 11.24 -17.72
CA GLU A 85 -13.18 9.83 -17.81
C GLU A 85 -14.25 8.96 -18.48
N VAL A 86 -15.52 9.19 -18.16
CA VAL A 86 -16.66 8.53 -18.81
C VAL A 86 -16.75 8.84 -20.30
N LYS A 87 -16.41 10.06 -20.70
CA LYS A 87 -16.35 10.44 -22.12
C LYS A 87 -15.19 9.77 -22.84
N GLU A 88 -14.05 9.60 -22.16
CA GLU A 88 -12.86 8.94 -22.69
C GLU A 88 -13.07 7.41 -22.84
N ASN A 89 -13.84 6.79 -21.96
CA ASN A 89 -14.14 5.35 -21.94
C ASN A 89 -15.58 5.03 -22.41
N ALA A 90 -16.11 5.84 -23.33
CA ALA A 90 -17.52 5.76 -23.71
C ALA A 90 -17.90 4.42 -24.38
N GLU A 91 -16.97 3.78 -25.09
CA GLU A 91 -17.23 2.49 -25.77
C GLU A 91 -17.35 1.34 -24.77
N GLU A 92 -16.48 1.26 -23.76
CA GLU A 92 -16.57 0.27 -22.68
C GLU A 92 -17.90 0.43 -21.93
N LEU A 93 -18.30 1.68 -21.67
CA LEU A 93 -19.52 1.99 -20.94
C LEU A 93 -20.81 1.70 -21.71
N LYS A 94 -20.80 1.57 -23.05
CA LYS A 94 -22.01 1.20 -23.83
C LYS A 94 -22.65 -0.11 -23.38
N LYS A 95 -21.88 -1.01 -22.74
CA LYS A 95 -22.43 -2.21 -22.10
C LYS A 95 -23.54 -1.89 -21.10
N ALA A 96 -23.50 -0.71 -20.47
CA ALA A 96 -24.52 -0.22 -19.54
C ALA A 96 -25.89 -0.02 -20.17
N GLU A 97 -25.99 0.16 -21.50
CA GLU A 97 -27.29 0.27 -22.19
C GLU A 97 -28.13 -1.01 -22.04
N ARG A 98 -27.49 -2.14 -21.75
CA ARG A 98 -28.14 -3.42 -21.50
C ARG A 98 -28.69 -3.52 -20.07
N LEU A 99 -28.33 -2.60 -19.16
CA LEU A 99 -28.81 -2.63 -17.77
C LEU A 99 -30.32 -2.42 -17.73
N ASN A 100 -31.01 -3.41 -17.17
CA ASN A 100 -32.44 -3.39 -16.93
C ASN A 100 -32.72 -3.04 -15.46
N PRO A 101 -33.25 -1.86 -15.13
CA PRO A 101 -33.64 -1.48 -13.76
C PRO A 101 -34.74 -2.36 -13.16
N SER A 102 -35.42 -3.16 -13.99
CA SER A 102 -36.42 -4.14 -13.55
C SER A 102 -35.88 -5.58 -13.60
N GLY A 103 -34.57 -5.76 -13.82
CA GLY A 103 -33.91 -7.06 -13.78
C GLY A 103 -33.73 -7.60 -12.36
N SER A 104 -33.27 -8.84 -12.24
CA SER A 104 -32.87 -9.39 -10.95
C SER A 104 -31.67 -8.62 -10.37
N VAL A 105 -31.56 -8.62 -9.04
CA VAL A 105 -30.43 -8.03 -8.31
C VAL A 105 -29.12 -8.65 -8.80
N GLU A 106 -29.06 -9.97 -8.90
CA GLU A 106 -27.87 -10.72 -9.26
C GLU A 106 -27.39 -10.41 -10.68
N GLU A 107 -28.31 -10.31 -11.63
CA GLU A 107 -27.97 -9.96 -13.01
C GLU A 107 -27.48 -8.51 -13.11
N THR A 108 -28.15 -7.59 -12.42
CA THR A 108 -27.78 -6.17 -12.39
C THR A 108 -26.40 -6.01 -11.77
N GLN A 109 -26.16 -6.66 -10.63
CA GLN A 109 -24.89 -6.66 -9.91
C GLN A 109 -23.74 -7.17 -10.80
N ARG A 110 -23.93 -8.34 -11.43
CA ARG A 110 -22.95 -8.92 -12.34
C ARG A 110 -22.60 -7.98 -13.48
N MET A 111 -23.58 -7.30 -14.06
CA MET A 111 -23.34 -6.37 -15.16
C MET A 111 -22.61 -5.10 -14.70
N VAL A 112 -22.96 -4.55 -13.54
CA VAL A 112 -22.21 -3.42 -12.95
C VAL A 112 -20.76 -3.80 -12.75
N HIS A 113 -20.49 -4.97 -12.16
CA HIS A 113 -19.13 -5.50 -12.03
C HIS A 113 -18.47 -5.72 -13.40
N GLU A 114 -19.14 -6.27 -14.41
CA GLU A 114 -18.54 -6.48 -15.75
C GLU A 114 -18.07 -5.16 -16.41
N ILE A 115 -18.66 -4.04 -16.00
CA ILE A 115 -18.36 -2.71 -16.56
C ILE A 115 -17.32 -1.99 -15.72
N LEU A 116 -17.49 -1.97 -14.39
CA LEU A 116 -16.71 -1.11 -13.49
C LEU A 116 -15.64 -1.87 -12.70
N PHE A 117 -15.81 -3.17 -12.49
CA PHE A 117 -14.87 -3.99 -11.70
C PHE A 117 -14.94 -5.48 -12.09
N PRO A 118 -14.49 -5.86 -13.30
CA PRO A 118 -14.75 -7.19 -13.88
C PRO A 118 -14.25 -8.36 -13.03
N GLU A 119 -13.21 -8.14 -12.23
CA GLU A 119 -12.59 -9.11 -11.33
C GLU A 119 -13.55 -9.63 -10.25
N ALA A 120 -14.59 -8.86 -9.89
CA ALA A 120 -15.62 -9.32 -8.97
C ALA A 120 -16.48 -10.48 -9.50
N ASN A 121 -16.52 -10.68 -10.83
CA ASN A 121 -17.33 -11.72 -11.48
C ASN A 121 -16.60 -13.04 -11.68
N LEU A 122 -15.35 -13.17 -11.22
CA LEU A 122 -14.64 -14.45 -11.31
C LEU A 122 -15.43 -15.52 -10.53
N ARG A 123 -15.62 -16.72 -11.11
CA ARG A 123 -16.35 -17.80 -10.44
C ARG A 123 -15.39 -18.56 -9.53
N PHE A 124 -15.69 -18.61 -8.24
CA PHE A 124 -14.86 -19.25 -7.22
C PHE A 124 -15.24 -20.72 -7.02
N ASP A 125 -14.35 -21.60 -7.44
CA ASP A 125 -14.27 -22.97 -6.95
C ASP A 125 -12.81 -23.36 -6.74
N LYS A 126 -12.58 -24.51 -6.11
CA LYS A 126 -11.24 -25.05 -5.86
C LYS A 126 -10.45 -25.19 -7.18
N ASP A 127 -11.13 -25.53 -8.27
CA ASP A 127 -10.55 -25.68 -9.59
C ASP A 127 -9.97 -24.35 -10.11
N TYR A 128 -10.59 -23.22 -9.79
CA TYR A 128 -10.09 -21.90 -10.19
C TYR A 128 -8.79 -21.52 -9.48
N THR A 129 -8.67 -21.79 -8.17
CA THR A 129 -7.41 -21.57 -7.43
C THR A 129 -6.27 -22.42 -7.99
N GLU A 130 -6.54 -23.68 -8.32
CA GLU A 130 -5.56 -24.58 -8.92
C GLU A 130 -5.13 -24.09 -10.32
N LYS A 131 -6.07 -23.71 -11.18
CA LYS A 131 -5.78 -23.08 -12.49
C LYS A 131 -4.96 -21.81 -12.37
N LEU A 132 -5.26 -20.97 -11.37
CA LEU A 132 -4.49 -19.76 -11.15
C LEU A 132 -3.05 -20.12 -10.74
N ARG A 133 -2.84 -21.08 -9.85
CA ARG A 133 -1.50 -21.56 -9.49
C ARG A 133 -0.75 -22.16 -10.68
N GLU A 134 -1.42 -22.93 -11.53
CA GLU A 134 -0.85 -23.42 -12.79
C GLU A 134 -0.40 -22.27 -13.69
N LYS A 135 -1.23 -21.23 -13.83
CA LYS A 135 -0.88 -20.02 -14.58
C LYS A 135 0.29 -19.24 -13.96
N ARG A 136 0.43 -19.28 -12.63
CA ARG A 136 1.54 -18.62 -11.92
C ARG A 136 2.80 -19.46 -11.79
N LEU A 137 2.79 -20.69 -12.29
CA LEU A 137 3.92 -21.59 -12.14
C LEU A 137 5.10 -21.10 -12.98
N VAL A 138 6.26 -21.04 -12.34
CA VAL A 138 7.54 -20.78 -12.99
C VAL A 138 8.42 -22.00 -12.83
N ARG A 139 8.87 -22.56 -13.94
CA ARG A 139 9.89 -23.62 -13.96
C ARG A 139 11.27 -23.00 -13.88
N ILE A 140 12.03 -23.34 -12.86
CA ILE A 140 13.38 -22.82 -12.63
C ILE A 140 14.34 -23.42 -13.65
N VAL A 141 15.03 -22.55 -14.38
CA VAL A 141 16.09 -22.93 -15.32
C VAL A 141 17.45 -22.79 -14.66
N LYS A 142 17.63 -21.78 -13.83
CA LYS A 142 18.89 -21.47 -13.16
C LYS A 142 18.64 -20.72 -11.86
N THR A 143 19.17 -21.24 -10.77
CA THR A 143 19.16 -20.55 -9.47
C THR A 143 20.11 -19.36 -9.45
N ASN A 144 19.89 -18.40 -8.54
CA ASN A 144 20.83 -17.30 -8.33
C ASN A 144 22.22 -17.88 -7.97
N PRO A 145 23.29 -17.57 -8.73
CA PRO A 145 24.63 -18.07 -8.44
C PRO A 145 25.27 -17.44 -7.20
N THR A 146 24.76 -16.29 -6.75
CA THR A 146 25.29 -15.52 -5.63
C THR A 146 24.17 -15.09 -4.68
N PRO A 147 23.45 -16.04 -4.06
CA PRO A 147 22.36 -15.71 -3.13
C PRO A 147 22.87 -14.90 -1.94
N ILE A 148 21.93 -14.27 -1.23
CA ILE A 148 22.21 -13.65 0.07
C ILE A 148 22.67 -14.73 1.04
N LYS A 149 23.77 -14.48 1.74
CA LYS A 149 24.37 -15.36 2.76
C LYS A 149 24.35 -14.73 4.14
N ASP A 150 24.46 -13.41 4.20
CA ASP A 150 24.43 -12.61 5.42
C ASP A 150 23.44 -11.45 5.25
N PRO A 151 22.15 -11.66 5.58
CA PRO A 151 21.12 -10.63 5.43
C PRO A 151 21.45 -9.34 6.16
N CYS A 152 22.12 -9.38 7.31
CA CYS A 152 22.48 -8.20 8.08
C CYS A 152 23.49 -7.30 7.35
N ARG A 153 24.34 -7.89 6.49
CA ARG A 153 25.39 -7.17 5.76
C ARG A 153 25.02 -6.90 4.30
N GLU A 154 24.23 -7.78 3.68
CA GLU A 154 23.97 -7.78 2.25
C GLU A 154 22.58 -7.23 1.89
N VAL A 155 21.69 -7.01 2.86
CA VAL A 155 20.35 -6.44 2.64
C VAL A 155 20.22 -5.12 3.39
N LEU A 156 19.85 -4.05 2.67
CA LEU A 156 19.43 -2.80 3.27
C LEU A 156 17.94 -2.89 3.60
N PHE A 157 17.59 -2.88 4.88
CA PHE A 157 16.19 -2.80 5.27
C PHE A 157 15.70 -1.36 5.11
N THR A 158 14.50 -1.19 4.60
CA THR A 158 13.91 0.13 4.37
C THR A 158 12.51 0.20 4.94
N SER A 159 12.09 1.38 5.40
CA SER A 159 10.74 1.58 5.89
C SER A 159 10.34 3.04 5.87
N ASN A 160 9.05 3.31 5.94
CA ASN A 160 8.48 4.65 5.97
C ASN A 160 7.92 4.98 7.36
N ALA A 161 8.47 6.01 7.99
CA ALA A 161 7.84 6.70 9.10
C ALA A 161 7.00 7.84 8.54
N LEU A 162 5.68 7.61 8.44
CA LEU A 162 4.71 8.63 8.05
C LEU A 162 4.25 9.36 9.31
N LEU A 163 4.43 10.67 9.36
CA LEU A 163 4.28 11.43 10.61
C LEU A 163 3.34 12.63 10.42
N THR A 164 2.46 12.84 11.40
CA THR A 164 1.51 13.95 11.39
C THR A 164 1.45 14.67 12.74
N VAL A 165 0.87 15.87 12.75
CA VAL A 165 0.52 16.56 13.99
C VAL A 165 -0.71 15.92 14.63
N PRO A 166 -0.83 15.92 15.97
CA PRO A 166 -2.06 15.48 16.62
C PRO A 166 -3.21 16.47 16.36
N GLU A 167 -4.45 16.00 16.41
CA GLU A 167 -5.64 16.88 16.28
C GLU A 167 -5.65 18.00 17.34
N SER A 168 -5.18 17.69 18.55
CA SER A 168 -5.01 18.68 19.62
C SER A 168 -3.86 18.31 20.56
N LEU A 169 -3.17 19.33 21.07
CA LEU A 169 -2.00 19.13 21.92
C LEU A 169 -2.39 19.01 23.40
N THR A 170 -2.79 17.79 23.80
CA THR A 170 -3.15 17.46 25.19
C THR A 170 -1.94 17.45 26.13
N GLU A 171 -2.18 17.49 27.45
CA GLU A 171 -1.10 17.48 28.45
C GLU A 171 -0.19 16.22 28.36
N GLN A 172 -0.77 15.08 27.97
CA GLN A 172 -0.03 13.85 27.74
C GLN A 172 1.00 14.00 26.62
N TYR A 173 0.61 14.62 25.50
CA TYR A 173 1.50 14.91 24.39
C TYR A 173 2.57 15.92 24.81
N ARG A 174 2.17 16.99 25.52
CA ARG A 174 3.11 18.02 26.00
C ARG A 174 4.20 17.45 26.90
N THR A 175 3.82 16.52 27.79
CA THR A 175 4.76 15.84 28.68
C THR A 175 5.78 15.00 27.90
N ARG A 176 5.32 14.26 26.87
CA ARG A 176 6.18 13.39 26.04
C ARG A 176 7.11 14.17 25.11
N LEU A 177 6.60 15.24 24.51
CA LEU A 177 7.36 16.09 23.60
C LEU A 177 8.33 17.01 24.38
N GLY A 178 7.97 17.40 25.59
CA GLY A 178 8.68 18.42 26.34
C GLY A 178 8.43 19.83 25.78
N PRO A 179 8.91 20.88 26.47
CA PRO A 179 8.48 22.26 26.21
C PRO A 179 8.79 22.76 24.79
N SER A 180 10.02 22.53 24.31
CA SER A 180 10.47 23.06 23.01
C SER A 180 9.74 22.43 21.82
N LEU A 181 9.56 21.10 21.83
CA LEU A 181 8.81 20.40 20.78
C LEU A 181 7.32 20.73 20.86
N SER A 182 6.76 20.87 22.07
CA SER A 182 5.35 21.20 22.26
C SER A 182 4.97 22.55 21.65
N GLU A 183 5.75 23.60 21.93
CA GLU A 183 5.51 24.95 21.36
C GLU A 183 5.56 24.92 19.83
N TRP A 184 6.44 24.09 19.29
CA TRP A 184 6.65 23.97 17.86
C TRP A 184 5.50 23.19 17.17
N VAL A 185 5.06 22.08 17.77
CA VAL A 185 3.88 21.31 17.29
C VAL A 185 2.62 22.18 17.36
N GLU A 186 2.46 22.97 18.42
CA GLU A 186 1.33 23.89 18.59
C GLU A 186 1.22 24.92 17.45
N LYS A 187 2.35 25.45 16.96
CA LYS A 187 2.36 26.32 15.78
C LYS A 187 1.99 25.56 14.51
N THR A 188 2.46 24.32 14.39
CA THR A 188 2.33 23.52 13.17
C THR A 188 0.94 22.94 12.98
N ILE A 189 0.21 22.66 14.06
CA ILE A 189 -1.21 22.25 14.00
C ILE A 189 -2.08 23.26 13.23
N THR A 190 -1.66 24.53 13.18
CA THR A 190 -2.37 25.58 12.45
C THR A 190 -1.99 25.69 10.98
N GLU A 191 -0.97 24.96 10.53
CA GLU A 191 -0.57 24.91 9.12
C GLU A 191 -1.57 24.10 8.28
N GLU A 192 -1.62 24.38 6.99
CA GLU A 192 -2.34 23.53 6.04
C GLU A 192 -1.59 22.20 5.85
N GLN A 193 -2.33 21.09 5.95
CA GLN A 193 -1.81 19.78 5.64
C GLN A 193 -1.53 19.66 4.14
N LEU A 194 -0.28 19.35 3.79
CA LEU A 194 0.17 19.24 2.41
C LEU A 194 -0.03 17.84 1.82
N TYR A 195 0.06 16.81 2.65
CA TYR A 195 0.05 15.42 2.20
C TYR A 195 -0.88 14.56 3.03
N TRP A 196 -1.48 13.57 2.38
CA TRP A 196 -2.40 12.61 2.99
C TRP A 196 -1.77 11.23 2.89
N TYR A 197 -1.38 10.72 4.05
CA TYR A 197 -0.77 9.42 4.18
C TYR A 197 -1.77 8.45 4.79
N ASP A 198 -1.57 7.18 4.48
CA ASP A 198 -2.28 6.10 5.13
C ASP A 198 -1.68 5.89 6.52
N HIS A 199 -2.53 5.81 7.56
CA HIS A 199 -2.12 5.60 8.96
C HIS A 199 -0.89 6.43 9.43
N PRO A 200 -0.87 7.77 9.33
CA PRO A 200 0.27 8.54 9.80
C PRO A 200 0.34 8.53 11.33
N VAL A 201 1.54 8.35 11.87
CA VAL A 201 1.79 8.36 13.33
C VAL A 201 1.82 9.80 13.84
N GLU A 202 1.01 10.08 14.86
CA GLU A 202 0.99 11.40 15.48
C GLU A 202 2.27 11.67 16.29
N ILE A 203 2.87 12.84 16.09
CA ILE A 203 4.03 13.29 16.86
C ILE A 203 3.67 13.42 18.34
N GLY A 204 4.30 12.59 19.17
CA GLY A 204 4.12 12.60 20.61
C GLY A 204 3.05 11.63 21.13
N CYS A 205 2.50 10.78 20.27
CA CYS A 205 1.58 9.72 20.67
C CYS A 205 2.22 8.77 21.73
N PRO A 206 1.39 8.01 22.46
CA PRO A 206 1.86 6.92 23.31
C PRO A 206 2.77 5.93 22.57
N ASP A 207 3.68 5.29 23.30
CA ASP A 207 4.63 4.33 22.72
C ASP A 207 3.91 3.12 22.13
N GLU A 208 2.79 2.74 22.76
CA GLU A 208 1.94 1.61 22.43
C GLU A 208 1.15 1.84 21.13
N GLU A 209 0.93 3.10 20.78
CA GLU A 209 0.24 3.56 19.57
C GLU A 209 1.25 3.99 18.48
N ASN A 210 2.55 3.93 18.78
CA ASN A 210 3.59 4.39 17.88
C ASN A 210 4.10 3.24 17.00
N GLU A 211 3.59 3.16 15.77
CA GLU A 211 3.96 2.11 14.82
C GLU A 211 5.47 2.10 14.52
N VAL A 212 6.12 3.27 14.45
CA VAL A 212 7.58 3.34 14.24
C VAL A 212 8.33 2.57 15.33
N LEU A 213 7.93 2.71 16.58
CA LEU A 213 8.50 1.94 17.68
C LEU A 213 8.11 0.47 17.63
N TYR A 214 6.85 0.16 17.29
CA TYR A 214 6.36 -1.21 17.18
C TYR A 214 7.19 -2.03 16.17
N GLY A 215 7.28 -1.56 14.93
CA GLY A 215 8.01 -2.26 13.87
C GLY A 215 9.52 -2.36 14.13
N LEU A 216 10.16 -1.29 14.61
CA LEU A 216 11.60 -1.33 14.92
C LEU A 216 11.90 -2.26 16.10
N LYS A 217 11.05 -2.30 17.13
CA LYS A 217 11.19 -3.28 18.23
C LYS A 217 11.02 -4.69 17.71
N GLY A 218 9.98 -4.96 16.92
CA GLY A 218 9.74 -6.28 16.33
C GLY A 218 10.88 -6.76 15.45
N LEU A 219 11.48 -5.88 14.63
CA LEU A 219 12.67 -6.22 13.84
C LEU A 219 13.90 -6.50 14.73
N SER A 220 14.10 -5.72 15.79
CA SER A 220 15.21 -5.94 16.74
C SER A 220 15.05 -7.27 17.48
N GLU A 221 13.84 -7.59 17.93
CA GLU A 221 13.50 -8.86 18.56
C GLU A 221 13.69 -10.04 17.60
N ALA A 222 13.26 -9.88 16.35
CA ALA A 222 13.48 -10.86 15.30
C ALA A 222 14.98 -11.12 15.08
N LEU A 223 15.81 -10.07 15.04
CA LEU A 223 17.27 -10.20 14.93
C LEU A 223 17.91 -10.87 16.17
N LEU A 224 17.43 -10.56 17.37
CA LEU A 224 17.90 -11.23 18.59
C LEU A 224 17.59 -12.72 18.55
N PHE A 225 16.38 -13.10 18.13
CA PHE A 225 15.97 -14.50 17.97
C PHE A 225 16.92 -15.24 17.01
N GLU A 226 17.23 -14.66 15.86
CA GLU A 226 18.18 -15.23 14.88
C GLU A 226 19.56 -15.50 15.49
N ARG A 227 20.06 -14.56 16.31
CA ARG A 227 21.34 -14.68 17.01
C ARG A 227 21.34 -15.81 18.04
N THR A 228 20.20 -16.08 18.69
CA THR A 228 20.10 -17.22 19.62
C THR A 228 20.27 -18.56 18.92
N LEU A 229 19.77 -18.69 17.68
CA LEU A 229 19.85 -19.91 16.89
C LEU A 229 21.23 -20.15 16.28
N LYS A 230 22.06 -19.11 16.14
CA LYS A 230 23.43 -19.16 15.55
C LYS A 230 23.48 -19.80 14.15
N ARG A 231 22.38 -19.70 13.39
CA ARG A 231 22.26 -20.29 12.04
C ARG A 231 22.71 -19.33 10.93
N LEU A 232 22.82 -18.04 11.22
CA LEU A 232 23.36 -17.02 10.33
C LEU A 232 24.63 -16.40 10.93
N PRO A 233 25.56 -15.89 10.11
CA PRO A 233 26.73 -15.14 10.61
C PRO A 233 26.31 -13.97 11.51
N THR A 234 26.84 -13.91 12.73
CA THR A 234 26.41 -12.93 13.75
C THR A 234 27.28 -11.66 13.81
N SER A 235 27.88 -11.23 12.70
CA SER A 235 29.01 -10.28 12.72
C SER A 235 28.70 -8.80 12.52
N SER A 236 27.45 -8.37 12.34
CA SER A 236 27.12 -6.94 12.17
C SER A 236 25.75 -6.54 12.72
N GLY A 237 25.56 -5.22 12.86
CA GLY A 237 24.22 -4.63 12.96
C GLY A 237 23.44 -4.80 11.65
N LEU A 238 22.12 -4.68 11.74
CA LEU A 238 21.21 -4.67 10.60
C LEU A 238 20.88 -3.21 10.30
N SER A 239 21.26 -2.73 9.12
CA SER A 239 21.03 -1.35 8.71
C SER A 239 19.59 -1.15 8.24
N VAL A 240 18.93 -0.12 8.77
CA VAL A 240 17.57 0.28 8.42
C VAL A 240 17.59 1.73 7.93
N ALA A 241 17.26 1.96 6.66
CA ALA A 241 17.00 3.30 6.15
C ALA A 241 15.51 3.65 6.32
N LEU A 242 15.24 4.55 7.26
CA LEU A 242 13.90 5.02 7.60
C LEU A 242 13.63 6.34 6.87
N SER A 243 12.69 6.35 5.92
CA SER A 243 12.20 7.60 5.34
C SER A 243 11.32 8.32 6.35
N ALA A 244 11.60 9.59 6.62
CA ALA A 244 10.81 10.44 7.51
C ALA A 244 9.92 11.36 6.68
N SER A 245 8.72 10.88 6.40
CA SER A 245 7.71 11.58 5.61
C SER A 245 6.76 12.32 6.53
N VAL A 246 6.45 13.58 6.24
CA VAL A 246 5.61 14.40 7.12
C VAL A 246 4.43 14.99 6.37
N THR A 247 3.31 15.21 7.06
CA THR A 247 2.09 15.78 6.45
C THR A 247 2.10 17.30 6.37
N HIS A 248 2.90 17.97 7.21
CA HIS A 248 2.97 19.44 7.32
C HIS A 248 4.39 19.94 7.06
N LYS A 249 4.51 21.12 6.43
CA LYS A 249 5.82 21.69 6.07
C LYS A 249 6.68 21.94 7.30
N GLY A 250 6.10 22.47 8.37
CA GLY A 250 6.85 22.73 9.58
C GLY A 250 7.62 21.48 10.03
N LEU A 251 6.97 20.31 10.00
CA LEU A 251 7.48 19.09 10.64
C LEU A 251 8.85 18.68 10.06
N GLN A 252 9.12 19.04 8.80
CA GLN A 252 10.38 18.74 8.09
C GLN A 252 11.61 19.17 8.89
N CYS A 253 11.54 20.30 9.59
CA CYS A 253 12.67 20.86 10.34
C CYS A 253 13.05 20.05 11.59
N PHE A 254 12.11 19.27 12.14
CA PHE A 254 12.27 18.67 13.47
C PHE A 254 12.02 17.17 13.51
N VAL A 255 11.46 16.60 12.44
CA VAL A 255 11.14 15.17 12.34
C VAL A 255 12.33 14.27 12.70
N ARG A 256 13.54 14.62 12.25
CA ARG A 256 14.76 13.87 12.58
C ARG A 256 15.06 13.90 14.07
N GLN A 257 14.91 15.05 14.72
CA GLN A 257 15.16 15.19 16.15
C GLN A 257 14.11 14.45 16.97
N TYR A 258 12.85 14.52 16.55
CA TYR A 258 11.77 13.74 17.16
C TYR A 258 12.06 12.24 17.08
N LEU A 259 12.31 11.71 15.88
CA LEU A 259 12.60 10.28 15.69
C LEU A 259 13.84 9.84 16.47
N ARG A 260 14.89 10.67 16.51
CA ARG A 260 16.07 10.40 17.34
C ARG A 260 15.72 10.30 18.82
N HIS A 261 14.92 11.23 19.34
CA HIS A 261 14.48 11.21 20.73
C HIS A 261 13.59 9.99 21.02
N LEU A 262 12.67 9.68 20.10
CA LEU A 262 11.74 8.56 20.19
C LEU A 262 12.48 7.23 20.37
N VAL A 263 13.59 7.01 19.66
CA VAL A 263 14.37 5.76 19.71
C VAL A 263 15.54 5.76 20.70
N ALA A 264 15.98 6.93 21.19
CA ALA A 264 17.23 7.04 21.98
C ALA A 264 17.28 6.14 23.21
N ASP A 265 16.18 6.05 23.95
CA ASP A 265 16.07 5.26 25.18
C ASP A 265 15.41 3.88 24.95
N LYS A 266 15.07 3.57 23.69
CA LYS A 266 14.44 2.31 23.33
C LYS A 266 15.55 1.34 22.95
N ARG A 267 15.64 0.24 23.68
CA ARG A 267 16.63 -0.81 23.40
C ARG A 267 16.30 -1.45 22.06
N LEU A 268 16.98 -1.04 21.00
CA LEU A 268 16.94 -1.64 19.66
C LEU A 268 18.26 -2.36 19.34
N PRO A 269 18.66 -3.36 20.16
CA PRO A 269 19.96 -4.00 20.02
C PRO A 269 20.15 -4.61 18.62
N GLY A 270 21.29 -4.27 18.02
CA GLY A 270 21.67 -4.77 16.71
C GLY A 270 21.06 -4.05 15.52
N LEU A 271 20.21 -3.04 15.72
CA LEU A 271 19.73 -2.20 14.62
C LEU A 271 20.58 -0.94 14.48
N GLU A 272 20.88 -0.59 13.23
CA GLU A 272 21.51 0.68 12.85
C GLU A 272 20.50 1.49 12.03
N VAL A 273 19.79 2.42 12.69
CA VAL A 273 18.70 3.17 12.07
C VAL A 273 19.23 4.50 11.50
N PHE A 274 19.04 4.70 10.21
CA PHE A 274 19.38 5.90 9.47
C PHE A 274 18.10 6.61 9.06
N VAL A 275 17.86 7.80 9.60
CA VAL A 275 16.66 8.60 9.28
C VAL A 275 16.98 9.53 8.13
N LEU A 276 16.31 9.36 6.99
CA LEU A 276 16.45 10.22 5.82
C LEU A 276 15.22 11.11 5.67
N THR A 277 15.44 12.42 5.66
CA THR A 277 14.40 13.45 5.48
C THR A 277 14.34 13.94 4.04
N GLU A 278 13.32 14.72 3.73
CA GLU A 278 13.17 15.36 2.41
C GLU A 278 14.38 16.24 2.07
N GLU A 279 14.95 16.93 3.07
CA GLU A 279 16.18 17.70 2.92
C GLU A 279 17.38 16.82 2.54
N ASP A 280 17.52 15.62 3.14
CA ASP A 280 18.61 14.70 2.80
C ASP A 280 18.49 14.20 1.37
N THR A 281 17.28 13.86 0.93
CA THR A 281 17.06 13.39 -0.45
C THR A 281 17.30 14.50 -1.47
N SER A 282 16.91 15.73 -1.16
CA SER A 282 17.22 16.89 -1.99
C SER A 282 18.73 17.10 -2.11
N LYS A 283 19.47 17.07 -1.00
CA LYS A 283 20.94 17.17 -1.00
C LYS A 283 21.59 16.04 -1.77
N LEU A 284 21.10 14.81 -1.61
CA LEU A 284 21.60 13.66 -2.36
C LEU A 284 21.42 13.85 -3.87
N ILE A 285 20.28 14.40 -4.31
CA ILE A 285 20.05 14.72 -5.71
C ILE A 285 21.00 15.82 -6.18
N ASP A 286 21.07 16.95 -5.46
CA ASP A 286 21.80 18.14 -5.89
C ASP A 286 23.32 17.97 -5.84
N GLU A 287 23.83 17.25 -4.84
CA GLU A 287 25.26 17.19 -4.53
C GLU A 287 25.91 15.88 -5.03
N VAL A 288 25.13 14.83 -5.28
CA VAL A 288 25.66 13.51 -5.65
C VAL A 288 25.08 13.00 -6.97
N ILE A 289 23.78 12.73 -7.04
CA ILE A 289 23.18 12.02 -8.19
C ILE A 289 23.17 12.90 -9.44
N GLY A 290 22.70 14.15 -9.32
CA GLY A 290 22.64 15.10 -10.42
C GLY A 290 24.00 15.37 -11.06
N PRO A 291 25.02 15.78 -10.26
CA PRO A 291 26.37 15.98 -10.77
C PRO A 291 26.99 14.72 -11.39
N ALA A 292 26.86 13.56 -10.74
CA ALA A 292 27.40 12.31 -11.28
C ALA A 292 26.75 11.92 -12.63
N PHE A 293 25.44 12.13 -12.77
CA PHE A 293 24.74 11.86 -14.02
C PHE A 293 25.13 12.85 -15.13
N TYR A 294 25.30 14.13 -14.78
CA TYR A 294 25.76 15.15 -15.71
C TYR A 294 27.17 14.85 -16.23
N ASP A 295 28.10 14.47 -15.35
CA ASP A 295 29.48 14.14 -15.75
C ASP A 295 29.53 12.92 -16.70
N LEU A 296 28.62 11.96 -16.53
CA LEU A 296 28.55 10.76 -17.37
C LEU A 296 27.82 10.98 -18.70
N THR A 297 26.81 11.85 -18.75
CA THR A 297 25.88 11.92 -19.88
C THR A 297 25.75 13.30 -20.53
N GLY A 298 26.26 14.35 -19.88
CA GLY A 298 26.09 15.76 -20.27
C GLY A 298 24.68 16.30 -20.06
N LYS A 299 23.79 15.58 -19.34
CA LYS A 299 22.39 15.97 -19.12
C LYS A 299 22.13 16.29 -17.66
N ASP A 300 21.45 17.40 -17.42
CA ASP A 300 20.89 17.72 -16.09
C ASP A 300 19.52 17.05 -15.93
N ILE A 301 19.41 16.18 -14.93
CA ILE A 301 18.18 15.44 -14.60
C ILE A 301 17.62 15.82 -13.23
N THR A 302 18.18 16.84 -12.57
CA THR A 302 17.91 17.17 -11.17
C THR A 302 16.42 17.44 -10.93
N ALA A 303 15.78 18.20 -11.83
CA ALA A 303 14.35 18.52 -11.73
C ALA A 303 13.45 17.29 -11.88
N GLN A 304 13.77 16.39 -12.82
CA GLN A 304 13.03 15.14 -13.04
C GLN A 304 13.23 14.19 -11.87
N MET A 305 14.46 14.08 -11.34
CA MET A 305 14.76 13.26 -10.16
C MET A 305 13.96 13.71 -8.94
N ARG A 306 13.82 15.02 -8.71
CA ARG A 306 13.01 15.53 -7.60
C ARG A 306 11.54 15.13 -7.67
N GLN A 307 10.99 14.88 -8.85
CA GLN A 307 9.60 14.43 -9.01
C GLN A 307 9.39 12.98 -8.58
N VAL A 308 10.42 12.14 -8.74
CA VAL A 308 10.29 10.67 -8.54
C VAL A 308 11.12 10.13 -7.37
N PHE A 309 12.05 10.90 -6.82
CA PHE A 309 12.92 10.49 -5.72
C PHE A 309 12.82 11.46 -4.55
N GLY A 310 12.31 10.95 -3.43
CA GLY A 310 12.30 11.62 -2.13
C GLY A 310 11.29 11.00 -1.17
N VAL A 311 11.10 11.61 -0.01
CA VAL A 311 10.33 11.00 1.08
C VAL A 311 9.00 11.70 1.36
N ASP A 312 8.81 12.95 0.96
CA ASP A 312 7.51 13.63 1.05
C ASP A 312 6.73 13.55 -0.28
N GLY A 313 5.41 13.75 -0.25
CA GLY A 313 4.60 13.82 -1.48
C GLY A 313 3.82 12.56 -1.83
N GLU A 314 3.63 12.31 -3.12
CA GLU A 314 2.88 11.16 -3.62
C GLU A 314 3.56 9.83 -3.28
N TYR A 315 2.77 8.79 -3.01
CA TYR A 315 3.28 7.48 -2.59
C TYR A 315 4.29 6.87 -3.56
N GLY A 316 4.12 7.09 -4.87
CA GLY A 316 5.05 6.61 -5.90
C GLY A 316 6.47 7.16 -5.76
N ARG A 317 6.61 8.41 -5.27
CA ARG A 317 7.92 9.05 -5.02
C ARG A 317 8.65 8.41 -3.84
N HIS A 318 7.90 8.09 -2.78
CA HIS A 318 8.42 7.43 -1.57
C HIS A 318 8.85 6.00 -1.87
N TYR A 319 7.98 5.27 -2.57
CA TYR A 319 8.24 3.91 -3.00
C TYR A 319 9.53 3.83 -3.83
N SER A 320 9.69 4.73 -4.79
CA SER A 320 10.89 4.82 -5.62
C SER A 320 12.14 5.09 -4.78
N PHE A 321 12.09 6.01 -3.81
CA PHE A 321 13.20 6.25 -2.88
C PHE A 321 13.59 4.98 -2.10
N LEU A 322 12.62 4.33 -1.44
CA LEU A 322 12.88 3.15 -0.58
C LEU A 322 13.50 1.98 -1.36
N LYS A 323 13.19 1.86 -2.66
CA LYS A 323 13.82 0.85 -3.51
C LYS A 323 15.20 1.29 -4.01
N ALA A 324 15.28 2.49 -4.58
CA ALA A 324 16.49 2.97 -5.26
C ALA A 324 17.65 3.33 -4.30
N ILE A 325 17.36 3.66 -3.04
CA ILE A 325 18.40 4.07 -2.08
C ILE A 325 19.49 2.99 -1.88
N ALA A 326 19.16 1.71 -2.05
CA ALA A 326 20.15 0.63 -1.93
C ALA A 326 21.24 0.68 -3.01
N ALA A 327 20.95 1.20 -4.21
CA ALA A 327 21.96 1.39 -5.25
C ALA A 327 23.00 2.44 -4.83
N VAL A 328 22.55 3.54 -4.26
CA VAL A 328 23.43 4.58 -3.69
C VAL A 328 24.20 4.03 -2.49
N TRP A 329 23.52 3.31 -1.60
CA TRP A 329 24.11 2.71 -0.40
C TRP A 329 25.24 1.73 -0.73
N LYS A 330 25.04 0.91 -1.76
CA LYS A 330 26.04 -0.05 -2.27
C LYS A 330 27.33 0.67 -2.67
N VAL A 331 27.21 1.80 -3.37
CA VAL A 331 28.38 2.53 -3.86
C VAL A 331 29.05 3.36 -2.75
N ALA A 332 28.26 4.05 -1.93
CA ALA A 332 28.77 5.08 -1.03
C ALA A 332 29.08 4.58 0.40
N ILE A 333 28.40 3.53 0.87
CA ILE A 333 28.42 3.15 2.29
C ILE A 333 28.88 1.71 2.48
N ASN A 334 28.25 0.75 1.80
CA ASN A 334 28.54 -0.67 1.98
C ASN A 334 28.50 -1.43 0.63
N PRO A 335 29.66 -1.74 0.01
CA PRO A 335 29.73 -2.44 -1.28
C PRO A 335 29.24 -3.89 -1.25
N HIS A 336 28.93 -4.44 -0.07
CA HIS A 336 28.36 -5.78 0.06
C HIS A 336 26.83 -5.81 -0.08
N ILE A 337 26.16 -4.65 -0.12
CA ILE A 337 24.72 -4.61 -0.36
C ILE A 337 24.40 -5.23 -1.73
N LYS A 338 23.50 -6.21 -1.70
CA LYS A 338 22.96 -6.91 -2.86
C LYS A 338 21.47 -6.67 -3.04
N ALA A 339 20.76 -6.27 -1.99
CA ALA A 339 19.31 -6.09 -2.05
C ALA A 339 18.81 -4.97 -1.12
N THR A 340 17.62 -4.47 -1.39
CA THR A 340 16.76 -3.73 -0.46
C THR A 340 15.61 -4.62 -0.01
N PHE A 341 15.13 -4.47 1.22
CA PHE A 341 13.90 -5.12 1.69
C PHE A 341 13.06 -4.12 2.48
N LYS A 342 11.89 -3.75 1.94
CA LYS A 342 10.96 -2.89 2.65
C LYS A 342 10.23 -3.69 3.72
N ILE A 343 10.08 -3.11 4.90
CA ILE A 343 9.19 -3.56 5.97
C ILE A 343 8.15 -2.47 6.23
N ASP A 344 6.96 -2.85 6.65
CA ASP A 344 6.03 -1.91 7.28
C ASP A 344 6.24 -1.89 8.79
N LEU A 345 6.00 -0.72 9.39
CA LEU A 345 6.23 -0.50 10.81
C LEU A 345 5.07 -0.98 11.68
N ASP A 346 3.91 -1.24 11.09
CA ASP A 346 2.76 -1.89 11.72
C ASP A 346 2.86 -3.43 11.67
N GLN A 347 3.91 -3.98 11.05
CA GLN A 347 4.15 -5.41 10.88
C GLN A 347 5.37 -5.88 11.67
N VAL A 348 5.33 -7.13 12.11
CA VAL A 348 6.44 -7.81 12.81
C VAL A 348 6.67 -9.20 12.25
N PHE A 349 7.87 -9.75 12.49
CA PHE A 349 8.23 -11.10 12.03
C PHE A 349 7.92 -12.14 13.12
N PRO A 350 6.94 -13.05 12.92
CA PRO A 350 6.59 -14.07 13.89
C PRO A 350 7.60 -15.23 13.83
N GLN A 351 8.80 -15.02 14.38
CA GLN A 351 9.94 -15.92 14.21
C GLN A 351 9.67 -17.36 14.66
N GLU A 352 8.97 -17.57 15.79
CA GLU A 352 8.64 -18.90 16.27
C GLU A 352 7.70 -19.65 15.31
N SER A 353 6.62 -19.00 14.85
CA SER A 353 5.70 -19.57 13.87
C SER A 353 6.38 -19.85 12.53
N LEU A 354 7.23 -18.94 12.06
CA LEU A 354 8.05 -19.13 10.85
C LEU A 354 8.92 -20.37 10.95
N LEU A 355 9.65 -20.50 12.05
CA LEU A 355 10.51 -21.66 12.28
C LEU A 355 9.70 -22.96 12.37
N ASN A 356 8.57 -22.94 13.06
CA ASN A 356 7.73 -24.12 13.27
C ASN A 356 7.06 -24.62 11.97
N GLU A 357 6.57 -23.70 11.13
CA GLU A 357 5.78 -24.07 9.95
C GLU A 357 6.60 -24.13 8.66
N THR A 358 7.73 -23.42 8.58
CA THR A 358 8.57 -23.37 7.36
C THR A 358 9.98 -23.95 7.58
N GLY A 359 10.40 -24.16 8.83
CA GLY A 359 11.76 -24.59 9.17
C GLY A 359 12.81 -23.48 9.10
N LEU A 360 12.43 -22.27 8.63
CA LEU A 360 13.28 -21.12 8.44
C LEU A 360 12.74 -19.92 9.21
N THR A 361 13.64 -19.10 9.72
CA THR A 361 13.34 -17.78 10.27
C THR A 361 13.22 -16.72 9.16
N ALA A 362 12.74 -15.53 9.51
CA ALA A 362 12.52 -14.45 8.54
C ALA A 362 13.78 -14.08 7.74
N LEU A 363 14.94 -13.94 8.40
CA LEU A 363 16.18 -13.58 7.70
C LEU A 363 16.70 -14.76 6.87
N GLN A 364 16.46 -16.01 7.30
CA GLN A 364 16.82 -17.19 6.52
C GLN A 364 16.01 -17.31 5.23
N HIS A 365 14.76 -16.86 5.19
CA HIS A 365 13.97 -16.80 3.96
C HIS A 365 14.60 -15.87 2.91
N LEU A 366 15.30 -14.80 3.33
CA LEU A 366 16.03 -13.91 2.42
C LEU A 366 17.23 -14.59 1.74
N CYS A 367 17.71 -15.71 2.29
CA CYS A 367 18.84 -16.47 1.74
C CYS A 367 18.44 -17.47 0.64
N THR A 368 17.17 -17.50 0.23
CA THR A 368 16.71 -18.44 -0.81
C THR A 368 17.46 -18.25 -2.13
N PRO A 369 17.93 -19.33 -2.77
CA PRO A 369 18.57 -19.26 -4.09
C PRO A 369 17.58 -18.94 -5.22
N LEU A 370 16.27 -18.91 -4.93
CA LEU A 370 15.25 -18.48 -5.88
C LEU A 370 15.22 -16.96 -6.06
N TRP A 371 15.67 -16.18 -5.08
CA TRP A 371 15.72 -14.73 -5.23
C TRP A 371 16.87 -14.36 -6.16
N GLY A 372 16.54 -13.87 -7.36
CA GLY A 372 17.45 -13.64 -8.48
C GLY A 372 17.60 -14.83 -9.43
N ALA A 373 16.77 -15.87 -9.30
CA ALA A 373 16.77 -16.99 -10.23
C ALA A 373 16.12 -16.64 -11.57
N GLU A 374 16.37 -17.48 -12.56
CA GLU A 374 15.87 -17.41 -13.93
C GLU A 374 14.95 -18.60 -14.18
N GLY A 375 13.81 -18.36 -14.84
CA GLY A 375 12.81 -19.39 -15.09
C GLY A 375 11.99 -19.15 -16.35
N ILE A 376 11.11 -20.10 -16.64
CA ILE A 376 10.11 -20.02 -17.71
C ILE A 376 8.72 -20.08 -17.06
N ASP A 377 7.87 -19.12 -17.36
CA ASP A 377 6.50 -19.08 -16.85
C ASP A 377 5.55 -20.03 -17.61
N SER A 378 4.26 -20.00 -17.25
CA SER A 378 3.24 -20.86 -17.86
C SER A 378 2.92 -20.53 -19.31
N GLU A 379 3.27 -19.33 -19.79
CA GLU A 379 3.09 -18.87 -21.17
C GLU A 379 4.32 -19.22 -22.04
N GLY A 380 5.38 -19.75 -21.43
CA GLY A 380 6.62 -20.11 -22.11
C GLY A 380 7.63 -18.96 -22.17
N GLU A 381 7.35 -17.85 -21.48
CA GLU A 381 8.18 -16.66 -21.48
C GLU A 381 9.27 -16.73 -20.42
N TYR A 382 10.40 -16.11 -20.72
CA TYR A 382 11.52 -16.04 -19.80
C TYR A 382 11.26 -14.99 -18.72
N VAL A 383 11.46 -15.37 -17.46
CA VAL A 383 11.28 -14.50 -16.29
C VAL A 383 12.51 -14.52 -15.38
N LYS A 384 12.82 -13.37 -14.78
CA LYS A 384 13.81 -13.23 -13.71
C LYS A 384 13.12 -12.91 -12.40
N LEU A 385 13.42 -13.67 -11.36
CA LEU A 385 12.84 -13.53 -10.02
C LEU A 385 13.60 -12.50 -9.18
N GLY A 386 13.75 -11.27 -9.69
CA GLY A 386 14.52 -10.20 -9.03
C GLY A 386 13.88 -9.62 -7.76
N LEU A 387 12.58 -9.89 -7.57
CA LEU A 387 11.81 -9.45 -6.42
C LEU A 387 11.52 -10.62 -5.48
N LEU A 388 11.43 -10.30 -4.20
CA LEU A 388 10.98 -11.22 -3.15
C LEU A 388 9.76 -10.63 -2.46
N ALA A 389 8.65 -11.35 -2.47
CA ALA A 389 7.39 -10.90 -1.86
C ALA A 389 7.15 -11.61 -0.53
N GLY A 390 6.88 -10.84 0.53
CA GLY A 390 6.35 -11.36 1.78
C GLY A 390 4.89 -11.80 1.64
N ALA A 391 4.40 -12.47 2.68
CA ALA A 391 2.98 -12.72 2.89
C ALA A 391 2.59 -12.18 4.27
N LEU A 392 1.33 -11.78 4.43
CA LEU A 392 0.78 -11.26 5.67
C LEU A 392 -0.18 -12.28 6.28
N VAL A 393 -0.23 -12.26 7.61
CA VAL A 393 -1.23 -12.96 8.42
C VAL A 393 -1.55 -12.05 9.58
N ASN A 394 -2.84 -11.87 9.89
CA ASN A 394 -3.24 -11.03 11.01
C ASN A 394 -2.67 -11.59 12.32
N GLN A 395 -2.26 -10.71 13.24
CA GLN A 395 -1.75 -11.13 14.54
C GLN A 395 -2.74 -12.01 15.31
N LYS A 396 -4.04 -11.72 15.23
CA LYS A 396 -5.11 -12.54 15.85
C LYS A 396 -5.26 -13.94 15.24
N ASP A 397 -4.81 -14.13 14.01
CA ASP A 397 -4.94 -15.37 13.25
C ASP A 397 -3.65 -16.21 13.27
N ILE A 398 -2.54 -15.67 13.80
CA ILE A 398 -1.24 -16.37 13.90
C ILE A 398 -1.35 -17.71 14.64
N GLU A 399 -2.22 -17.79 15.65
CA GLU A 399 -2.46 -19.00 16.44
C GLU A 399 -3.11 -20.13 15.62
N ARG A 400 -3.79 -19.79 14.51
CA ARG A 400 -4.37 -20.74 13.56
C ARG A 400 -3.35 -21.20 12.52
N GLY A 401 -2.23 -20.49 12.41
CA GLY A 401 -1.07 -20.81 11.57
C GLY A 401 -0.79 -19.75 10.50
N LEU A 402 0.45 -19.70 10.03
CA LEU A 402 0.95 -18.75 9.02
C LEU A 402 0.22 -18.83 7.68
N PHE A 403 -0.38 -19.99 7.40
CA PHE A 403 -1.11 -20.23 6.17
C PHE A 403 -2.63 -20.09 6.35
N THR A 404 -3.06 -19.32 7.33
CA THR A 404 -4.45 -18.89 7.49
C THR A 404 -4.67 -17.64 6.64
N PRO A 405 -5.65 -17.61 5.72
CA PRO A 405 -5.93 -16.42 4.94
C PRO A 405 -6.33 -15.26 5.84
N ASP A 406 -5.65 -14.13 5.71
CA ASP A 406 -6.01 -12.85 6.32
C ASP A 406 -7.24 -12.23 5.64
N VAL A 407 -7.34 -12.40 4.33
CA VAL A 407 -8.50 -12.04 3.50
C VAL A 407 -9.18 -13.32 3.01
N VAL A 408 -10.41 -13.53 3.45
CA VAL A 408 -11.26 -14.66 3.04
C VAL A 408 -12.22 -14.23 1.95
N LEU A 409 -12.73 -15.20 1.18
CA LEU A 409 -13.79 -14.94 0.23
C LEU A 409 -15.02 -14.38 0.98
N PRO A 410 -15.67 -13.33 0.45
CA PRO A 410 -16.82 -12.73 1.10
C PRO A 410 -17.99 -13.72 1.17
N GLU A 411 -18.71 -13.69 2.30
CA GLU A 411 -19.94 -14.44 2.50
C GLU A 411 -21.15 -13.53 2.29
N GLY A 412 -22.07 -13.95 1.42
CA GLY A 412 -23.29 -13.19 1.14
C GLY A 412 -23.16 -12.18 0.00
N PRO A 413 -24.20 -11.37 -0.23
CA PRO A 413 -24.24 -10.39 -1.30
C PRO A 413 -23.42 -9.13 -0.95
N PRO A 414 -22.76 -8.49 -1.94
CA PRO A 414 -21.97 -7.28 -1.72
C PRO A 414 -22.80 -6.16 -1.10
N GLN A 415 -22.21 -5.38 -0.19
CA GLN A 415 -22.85 -4.25 0.49
C GLN A 415 -22.14 -2.94 0.20
N ALA A 416 -22.85 -1.82 0.30
CA ALA A 416 -22.30 -0.47 0.17
C ALA A 416 -21.45 -0.29 -1.09
N ASP A 417 -20.16 0.02 -0.95
CA ASP A 417 -19.23 0.22 -2.05
C ASP A 417 -18.88 -1.07 -2.80
N GLU A 418 -19.04 -2.25 -2.19
CA GLU A 418 -18.77 -3.56 -2.83
C GLU A 418 -19.73 -3.83 -4.00
N VAL A 419 -20.89 -3.17 -4.01
CA VAL A 419 -21.84 -3.16 -5.14
C VAL A 419 -21.14 -2.67 -6.42
N ILE A 420 -20.10 -1.86 -6.31
CA ILE A 420 -19.25 -1.44 -7.42
C ILE A 420 -17.88 -2.10 -7.33
N PHE A 421 -17.21 -1.97 -6.20
CA PHE A 421 -15.83 -2.36 -5.98
C PHE A 421 -15.75 -3.54 -5.00
N HIS A 422 -16.09 -4.74 -5.46
CA HIS A 422 -16.01 -5.95 -4.63
C HIS A 422 -14.56 -6.44 -4.50
N SER A 423 -13.66 -5.57 -4.01
CA SER A 423 -12.21 -5.74 -4.01
C SER A 423 -11.73 -6.91 -3.14
N GLN A 424 -12.50 -7.26 -2.11
CA GLN A 424 -12.23 -8.43 -1.25
C GLN A 424 -12.13 -9.72 -2.08
N VAL A 425 -12.89 -9.83 -3.16
CA VAL A 425 -12.91 -11.00 -4.03
C VAL A 425 -11.55 -11.30 -4.67
N PRO A 426 -10.97 -10.42 -5.51
CA PRO A 426 -9.65 -10.65 -6.08
C PRO A 426 -8.54 -10.69 -5.03
N GLN A 427 -8.67 -9.94 -3.93
CA GLN A 427 -7.72 -9.99 -2.80
C GLN A 427 -7.68 -11.38 -2.17
N ALA A 428 -8.83 -11.93 -1.76
CA ALA A 428 -8.93 -13.27 -1.18
C ALA A 428 -8.39 -14.35 -2.12
N LEU A 429 -8.72 -14.26 -3.40
CA LEU A 429 -8.21 -15.18 -4.42
C LEU A 429 -6.69 -15.13 -4.48
N SER A 430 -6.10 -13.94 -4.50
CA SER A 430 -4.66 -13.79 -4.51
C SER A 430 -4.01 -14.29 -3.23
N THR A 431 -4.61 -14.02 -2.07
CA THR A 431 -4.16 -14.54 -0.78
C THR A 431 -4.10 -16.07 -0.85
N ILE A 432 -5.21 -16.72 -1.20
CA ILE A 432 -5.35 -18.17 -1.22
C ILE A 432 -4.44 -18.82 -2.28
N ALA A 433 -4.43 -18.29 -3.50
CA ALA A 433 -3.69 -18.87 -4.62
C ALA A 433 -2.18 -18.61 -4.51
N GLU A 434 -1.76 -17.40 -4.15
CA GLU A 434 -0.37 -16.93 -4.26
C GLU A 434 0.30 -16.81 -2.89
N MET A 435 -0.31 -16.13 -1.92
CA MET A 435 0.31 -15.82 -0.62
C MET A 435 0.42 -17.05 0.29
N LEU A 436 -0.60 -17.91 0.30
CA LEU A 436 -0.64 -19.14 1.10
C LEU A 436 0.03 -20.34 0.42
N SER A 437 0.68 -20.14 -0.74
CA SER A 437 1.38 -21.21 -1.44
C SER A 437 2.49 -21.82 -0.57
N ARG A 438 2.44 -23.15 -0.41
CA ARG A 438 3.45 -23.92 0.32
C ARG A 438 4.37 -24.62 -0.67
N TYR A 439 5.67 -24.50 -0.45
CA TYR A 439 6.67 -25.27 -1.18
C TYR A 439 6.86 -26.62 -0.52
N ILE A 440 6.32 -27.68 -1.13
CA ILE A 440 6.35 -29.04 -0.58
C ILE A 440 7.25 -29.89 -1.49
N PRO A 441 8.29 -30.54 -0.95
CA PRO A 441 9.13 -31.44 -1.72
C PRO A 441 8.30 -32.49 -2.48
N GLU A 442 8.72 -32.82 -3.69
CA GLU A 442 8.07 -33.82 -4.56
C GLU A 442 6.65 -33.47 -5.03
N THR A 443 6.21 -32.21 -4.86
CA THR A 443 4.96 -31.69 -5.44
C THR A 443 5.24 -30.79 -6.65
N PRO A 444 4.22 -30.44 -7.47
CA PRO A 444 4.41 -29.52 -8.59
C PRO A 444 4.88 -28.10 -8.22
N ILE A 445 4.83 -27.74 -6.93
CA ILE A 445 5.31 -26.46 -6.39
C ILE A 445 6.27 -26.79 -5.25
N ASP A 446 7.53 -27.03 -5.59
CA ASP A 446 8.54 -27.58 -4.67
C ASP A 446 9.52 -26.54 -4.10
N GLY A 447 9.53 -25.32 -4.63
CA GLY A 447 10.45 -24.27 -4.21
C GLY A 447 11.91 -24.54 -4.62
N HIS A 448 12.14 -25.46 -5.56
CA HIS A 448 13.48 -25.82 -6.03
C HIS A 448 13.53 -25.88 -7.56
N ASN A 449 12.70 -26.73 -8.17
CA ASN A 449 12.56 -26.84 -9.62
C ASN A 449 11.44 -25.95 -10.16
N THR A 450 10.51 -25.59 -9.27
CA THR A 450 9.31 -24.81 -9.58
C THR A 450 8.99 -23.85 -8.45
N CYS A 451 8.44 -22.68 -8.78
CA CYS A 451 7.89 -21.77 -7.79
C CYS A 451 6.64 -21.06 -8.33
N ILE A 452 5.99 -20.26 -7.48
CA ILE A 452 4.86 -19.43 -7.88
C ILE A 452 5.35 -17.99 -8.05
N GLN A 453 5.11 -17.42 -9.23
CA GLN A 453 5.20 -15.98 -9.45
C GLN A 453 4.01 -15.31 -8.80
N ARG A 454 4.26 -14.31 -7.96
CA ARG A 454 3.21 -13.46 -7.39
C ARG A 454 3.01 -12.23 -8.26
N VAL A 455 1.75 -11.90 -8.51
CA VAL A 455 1.38 -10.66 -9.21
C VAL A 455 0.92 -9.62 -8.21
N HIS A 456 0.19 -10.03 -7.17
CA HIS A 456 -0.13 -9.13 -6.06
C HIS A 456 0.94 -9.26 -4.99
N VAL A 457 1.54 -8.13 -4.67
CA VAL A 457 2.53 -8.02 -3.61
C VAL A 457 2.07 -6.90 -2.70
N THR A 458 1.98 -7.20 -1.41
CA THR A 458 1.73 -6.17 -0.40
C THR A 458 2.90 -5.20 -0.45
N GLY A 459 2.63 -3.92 -0.70
CA GLY A 459 3.68 -2.89 -0.87
C GLY A 459 4.64 -2.81 0.32
N GLY A 460 4.22 -3.33 1.47
CA GLY A 460 4.93 -3.33 2.73
C GLY A 460 6.11 -4.24 2.93
N THR A 461 5.98 -5.49 2.49
CA THR A 461 6.98 -6.53 2.73
C THR A 461 7.49 -7.04 1.39
N THR A 462 8.45 -6.31 0.81
CA THR A 462 8.99 -6.61 -0.53
C THR A 462 10.48 -6.31 -0.63
N GLY A 463 11.24 -7.30 -1.10
CA GLY A 463 12.64 -7.19 -1.47
C GLY A 463 12.87 -7.00 -2.96
N VAL A 464 13.92 -6.27 -3.31
CA VAL A 464 14.42 -6.14 -4.69
C VAL A 464 15.94 -6.28 -4.70
N LEU A 465 16.50 -7.07 -5.61
CA LEU A 465 17.95 -7.12 -5.82
C LEU A 465 18.42 -5.81 -6.46
N VAL A 466 19.57 -5.29 -6.03
CA VAL A 466 20.12 -4.03 -6.56
C VAL A 466 20.36 -4.10 -8.06
N ASP A 467 20.74 -5.27 -8.58
CA ASP A 467 20.99 -5.48 -10.00
C ASP A 467 19.69 -5.64 -10.82
N ASP A 468 18.52 -5.59 -10.16
CA ASP A 468 17.17 -5.68 -10.73
C ASP A 468 16.32 -4.41 -10.47
N LEU A 469 16.95 -3.33 -9.96
CA LEU A 469 16.32 -2.02 -9.73
C LEU A 469 16.09 -1.21 -11.01
#